data_AF-A0A2E5WHP4-F1
#
_entry.id   AF-A0A2E5WHP4-F1
#
_cell.length_a   1.000
_cell.length_b   1.000
_cell.length_c   1.000
_cell.angle_alpha   90.00
_cell.angle_beta   90.00
_cell.angle_gamma   90.00
#
_symmetry.space_group_name_H-M   'P 1'
#
loop_
_entity.id
_entity.type
_entity.pdbx_description
1 polymer ?
#
loop_
_entity_poly.entity_id
_entity_poly.type
_entity_poly.pdbx_seq_one_letter_code
_entity_poly.pdbx_strand_id
1 'polypeptide(L)'
;MNPELKYHVIDTGIEGGGYAQTALADLDGCGRTEHIVGRREGDLYVYKYRAPDHWTCFLLGADSPSDVGAAIVDVDEDGRSDVVTGGAWYRNSGDFSVPFERFVFDADLTGVHDVAVGDLDGDGKPEVVTMSDRSDVRWYRIGDDPTQPWPAPTRIGDPVHAGIGLGDLDGDGDLDIFSAVIEAVGGDAEPRWYLWENVDGKGTQWQEHVILDANLGGHEIVVGGVTGNGTLDILGKPWRPAEGNAVDGKMFVVFLEGLAAT
;
A
#
# COMPACT_ATOMS: atom_id res chain seq x y z
N MET A 1 6.42 18.81 -27.22
CA MET A 1 5.92 19.95 -26.43
C MET A 1 6.18 19.61 -24.98
N ASN A 2 6.79 20.50 -24.20
CA ASN A 2 6.95 20.28 -22.78
C ASN A 2 5.60 20.50 -22.09
N PRO A 3 5.24 19.70 -21.07
CA PRO A 3 4.05 19.97 -20.29
C PRO A 3 4.24 21.30 -19.54
N GLU A 4 3.28 22.21 -19.68
CA GLU A 4 3.20 23.40 -18.83
C GLU A 4 2.39 23.05 -17.58
N LEU A 5 3.02 23.11 -16.40
CA LEU A 5 2.41 22.79 -15.12
C LEU A 5 2.33 24.05 -14.25
N LYS A 6 1.23 24.19 -13.51
CA LYS A 6 1.01 25.26 -12.53
C LYS A 6 0.64 24.65 -11.18
N TYR A 7 1.36 25.03 -10.13
CA TYR A 7 1.07 24.55 -8.78
C TYR A 7 -0.04 25.37 -8.12
N HIS A 8 -0.77 24.72 -7.21
CA HIS A 8 -1.79 25.32 -6.37
C HIS A 8 -1.63 24.75 -4.94
N VAL A 9 -1.64 25.61 -3.93
CA VAL A 9 -1.70 25.19 -2.52
C VAL A 9 -3.17 25.23 -2.12
N ILE A 10 -3.75 24.06 -1.86
CA ILE A 10 -5.21 23.90 -1.72
C ILE A 10 -5.68 23.88 -0.26
N ASP A 11 -4.78 23.66 0.68
CA ASP A 11 -5.05 23.71 2.12
C ASP A 11 -3.80 24.11 2.89
N THR A 12 -3.95 25.06 3.82
CA THR A 12 -2.91 25.48 4.78
C THR A 12 -3.43 25.49 6.21
N GLY A 13 -4.66 25.03 6.43
CA GLY A 13 -5.34 25.00 7.71
C GLY A 13 -5.37 23.60 8.36
N ILE A 14 -4.94 22.56 7.65
CA ILE A 14 -4.79 21.22 8.22
C ILE A 14 -3.77 21.25 9.39
N GLU A 15 -4.20 20.83 10.58
CA GLU A 15 -3.41 20.95 11.81
C GLU A 15 -2.72 19.63 12.16
N GLY A 16 -1.55 19.72 12.82
CA GLY A 16 -0.77 18.55 13.24
C GLY A 16 0.18 18.04 12.16
N GLY A 17 0.53 16.75 12.24
CA GLY A 17 1.48 16.11 11.34
C GLY A 17 1.31 14.60 11.32
N GLY A 18 2.11 13.93 10.50
CA GLY A 18 1.97 12.49 10.24
C GLY A 18 0.93 12.18 9.16
N TYR A 19 0.76 13.07 8.18
CA TYR A 19 -0.08 12.81 7.01
C TYR A 19 0.71 12.03 5.98
N ALA A 20 0.31 10.79 5.72
CA ALA A 20 1.04 9.88 4.85
C ALA A 20 0.12 8.97 4.02
N GLN A 21 -1.09 8.71 4.53
CA GLN A 21 -2.12 7.98 3.80
C GLN A 21 -2.66 8.89 2.68
N THR A 22 -2.40 8.55 1.43
CA THR A 22 -2.81 9.35 0.26
C THR A 22 -3.39 8.47 -0.82
N ALA A 23 -4.49 8.91 -1.43
CA ALA A 23 -5.07 8.25 -2.59
C ALA A 23 -5.83 9.24 -3.48
N LEU A 24 -6.16 8.79 -4.70
CA LEU A 24 -7.08 9.44 -5.62
C LEU A 24 -8.16 8.43 -6.03
N ALA A 25 -9.43 8.79 -5.89
CA ALA A 25 -10.57 7.94 -6.24
C ALA A 25 -11.81 8.77 -6.56
N ASP A 26 -12.65 8.34 -7.50
CA ASP A 26 -13.97 8.94 -7.72
C ASP A 26 -14.94 8.37 -6.68
N LEU A 27 -15.03 9.05 -5.53
CA LEU A 27 -15.76 8.55 -4.37
C LEU A 27 -17.24 8.93 -4.43
N ASP A 28 -17.60 9.97 -5.18
CA ASP A 28 -19.00 10.39 -5.33
C ASP A 28 -19.64 10.02 -6.67
N GLY A 29 -18.89 9.35 -7.55
CA GLY A 29 -19.36 8.87 -8.85
C GLY A 29 -19.56 10.00 -9.87
N CYS A 30 -18.93 11.16 -9.67
CA CYS A 30 -19.07 12.30 -10.58
C CYS A 30 -18.13 12.25 -11.80
N GLY A 31 -17.30 11.22 -11.91
CA GLY A 31 -16.31 11.06 -12.98
C GLY A 31 -15.03 11.88 -12.77
N ARG A 32 -14.82 12.46 -11.58
CA ARG A 32 -13.57 13.13 -11.19
C ARG A 32 -13.09 12.53 -9.89
N THR A 33 -11.78 12.41 -9.74
CA THR A 33 -11.21 11.90 -8.51
C THR A 33 -11.20 12.96 -7.41
N GLU A 34 -11.58 12.53 -6.22
CA GLU A 34 -11.26 13.17 -4.96
C GLU A 34 -9.87 12.74 -4.49
N HIS A 35 -9.25 13.60 -3.67
CA HIS A 35 -7.98 13.31 -3.03
C HIS A 35 -8.18 12.98 -1.55
N ILE A 36 -7.74 11.80 -1.14
CA ILE A 36 -7.77 11.38 0.26
C ILE A 36 -6.43 11.71 0.91
N VAL A 37 -6.47 12.26 2.12
CA VAL A 37 -5.30 12.50 2.96
C VAL A 37 -5.63 12.05 4.37
N GLY A 38 -4.84 11.14 4.93
CA GLY A 38 -5.06 10.59 6.25
C GLY A 38 -3.87 10.76 7.18
N ARG A 39 -4.19 10.98 8.45
CA ARG A 39 -3.21 11.09 9.53
C ARG A 39 -2.92 9.72 10.12
N ARG A 40 -1.65 9.47 10.39
CA ARG A 40 -1.19 8.33 11.19
C ARG A 40 -2.04 8.16 12.43
N GLU A 41 -2.59 6.97 12.58
CA GLU A 41 -3.41 6.58 13.73
C GLU A 41 -4.49 7.63 14.07
N GLY A 42 -5.20 8.16 13.06
CA GLY A 42 -6.09 9.31 13.23
C GLY A 42 -7.09 9.55 12.10
N ASP A 43 -7.45 10.82 11.90
CA ASP A 43 -8.51 11.23 10.97
C ASP A 43 -8.10 11.12 9.50
N LEU A 44 -9.07 10.74 8.67
CA LEU A 44 -9.03 10.74 7.22
C LEU A 44 -9.83 11.92 6.68
N TYR A 45 -9.27 12.62 5.70
CA TYR A 45 -9.89 13.75 5.02
C TYR A 45 -10.04 13.46 3.54
N VAL A 46 -11.09 14.02 2.95
CA VAL A 46 -11.33 14.00 1.50
C VAL A 46 -11.41 15.43 0.97
N TYR A 47 -10.58 15.70 -0.04
CA TYR A 47 -10.56 16.95 -0.77
C TYR A 47 -11.31 16.77 -2.09
N LYS A 48 -12.42 17.48 -2.21
CA LYS A 48 -13.24 17.52 -3.42
C LYS A 48 -12.88 18.69 -4.31
N TYR A 49 -12.54 18.40 -5.57
CA TYR A 49 -12.20 19.40 -6.56
C TYR A 49 -13.39 20.32 -6.88
N ARG A 50 -13.19 21.64 -6.80
CA ARG A 50 -14.14 22.66 -7.29
C ARG A 50 -13.54 23.50 -8.39
N ALA A 51 -12.32 23.97 -8.16
CA ALA A 51 -11.48 24.71 -9.09
C ALA A 51 -10.00 24.48 -8.74
N PRO A 52 -9.03 24.81 -9.61
CA PRO A 52 -7.62 24.52 -9.35
C PRO A 52 -7.07 25.10 -8.04
N ASP A 53 -7.54 26.28 -7.63
CA ASP A 53 -7.19 26.98 -6.40
C ASP A 53 -8.24 26.85 -5.28
N HIS A 54 -9.27 26.02 -5.48
CA HIS A 54 -10.35 25.87 -4.51
C HIS A 54 -10.83 24.42 -4.44
N TRP A 55 -10.53 23.78 -3.32
CA TRP A 55 -11.00 22.44 -2.99
C TRP A 55 -11.79 22.52 -1.69
N THR A 56 -12.80 21.67 -1.56
CA THR A 56 -13.56 21.56 -0.30
C THR A 56 -13.04 20.35 0.45
N CYS A 57 -12.55 20.55 1.68
CA CYS A 57 -12.14 19.48 2.57
C CYS A 57 -13.32 19.01 3.44
N PHE A 58 -13.49 17.71 3.57
CA PHE A 58 -14.44 17.07 4.47
C PHE A 58 -13.72 16.03 5.33
N LEU A 59 -14.24 15.78 6.53
CA LEU A 59 -13.85 14.61 7.31
C LEU A 59 -14.43 13.37 6.62
N LEU A 60 -13.56 12.50 6.11
CA LEU A 60 -13.96 11.22 5.52
C LEU A 60 -14.26 10.20 6.63
N GLY A 61 -13.41 10.12 7.64
CA GLY A 61 -13.54 9.15 8.73
C GLY A 61 -12.56 9.45 9.86
N ALA A 62 -12.82 8.88 11.03
CA ALA A 62 -11.95 9.02 12.20
C ALA A 62 -11.31 7.66 12.57
N ASP A 63 -10.32 7.69 13.45
CA ASP A 63 -9.71 6.51 14.08
C ASP A 63 -9.13 5.48 13.08
N SER A 64 -8.43 5.95 12.05
CA SER A 64 -7.63 5.07 11.18
C SER A 64 -6.61 4.32 12.04
N PRO A 65 -6.51 2.99 11.97
CA PRO A 65 -5.49 2.24 12.73
C PRO A 65 -4.14 2.17 12.00
N SER A 66 -4.00 2.80 10.83
CA SER A 66 -2.82 2.69 9.98
C SER A 66 -1.73 3.68 10.35
N ASP A 67 -0.46 3.30 10.16
CA ASP A 67 0.68 4.24 10.27
C ASP A 67 0.70 5.14 9.03
N VAL A 68 0.77 4.50 7.85
CA VAL A 68 0.96 5.18 6.55
C VAL A 68 0.03 4.66 5.46
N GLY A 69 -0.23 3.36 5.40
CA GLY A 69 -0.83 2.73 4.23
C GLY A 69 -2.34 2.93 4.15
N ALA A 70 -2.84 3.23 2.95
CA ALA A 70 -4.25 3.21 2.61
C ALA A 70 -4.43 2.65 1.20
N ALA A 71 -5.52 1.94 0.97
CA ALA A 71 -5.89 1.43 -0.34
C ALA A 71 -7.36 1.73 -0.67
N ILE A 72 -7.66 1.74 -1.96
CA ILE A 72 -8.97 2.03 -2.51
C ILE A 72 -9.50 0.79 -3.18
N VAL A 73 -10.66 0.30 -2.72
CA VAL A 73 -11.27 -0.95 -3.19
C VAL A 73 -12.75 -0.95 -2.85
N ASP A 74 -13.60 -1.51 -3.72
CA ASP A 74 -15.02 -1.74 -3.41
C ASP A 74 -15.11 -2.97 -2.48
N VAL A 75 -15.26 -2.74 -1.18
CA VAL A 75 -15.19 -3.79 -0.16
C VAL A 75 -16.49 -4.56 -0.06
N ASP A 76 -17.63 -3.90 -0.28
CA ASP A 76 -18.95 -4.51 -0.14
C ASP A 76 -19.72 -4.76 -1.44
N GLU A 77 -19.01 -4.64 -2.58
CA GLU A 77 -19.49 -4.90 -3.93
C GLU A 77 -20.72 -4.05 -4.29
N ASP A 78 -20.81 -2.83 -3.74
CA ASP A 78 -21.91 -1.90 -3.99
C ASP A 78 -21.67 -0.99 -5.21
N GLY A 79 -20.48 -1.09 -5.83
CA GLY A 79 -20.04 -0.33 -6.98
C GLY A 79 -19.39 1.00 -6.64
N ARG A 80 -19.19 1.33 -5.36
CA ARG A 80 -18.41 2.49 -4.90
C ARG A 80 -17.09 2.04 -4.31
N SER A 81 -16.05 2.82 -4.55
CA SER A 81 -14.76 2.54 -3.91
C SER A 81 -14.77 2.98 -2.45
N ASP A 82 -14.39 2.07 -1.56
CA ASP A 82 -14.17 2.31 -0.14
C ASP A 82 -12.69 2.61 0.15
N VAL A 83 -12.41 2.98 1.41
CA VAL A 83 -11.04 3.22 1.88
C VAL A 83 -10.66 2.18 2.93
N VAL A 84 -9.61 1.41 2.66
CA VAL A 84 -9.02 0.47 3.62
C VAL A 84 -7.78 1.09 4.24
N THR A 85 -7.68 1.11 5.57
CA THR A 85 -6.50 1.59 6.30
C THR A 85 -6.20 0.66 7.45
N GLY A 86 -5.07 -0.05 7.38
CA GLY A 86 -4.73 -1.08 8.36
C GLY A 86 -5.84 -2.11 8.54
N GLY A 87 -6.18 -2.45 9.79
CA GLY A 87 -7.23 -3.42 10.12
C GLY A 87 -8.68 -2.92 10.06
N ALA A 88 -8.92 -1.79 9.38
CA ALA A 88 -10.25 -1.19 9.25
C ALA A 88 -10.53 -0.67 7.83
N TRP A 89 -11.81 -0.57 7.49
CA TRP A 89 -12.27 0.05 6.26
C TRP A 89 -13.42 1.03 6.51
N TYR A 90 -13.61 1.96 5.57
CA TYR A 90 -14.55 3.08 5.64
C TYR A 90 -15.50 3.01 4.46
N ARG A 91 -16.76 2.66 4.74
CA ARG A 91 -17.80 2.49 3.73
C ARG A 91 -18.20 3.80 3.09
N ASN A 92 -18.03 3.88 1.78
CA ASN A 92 -18.35 5.04 1.00
C ASN A 92 -19.86 5.21 0.79
N SER A 93 -20.41 6.25 1.41
CA SER A 93 -21.81 6.63 1.28
C SER A 93 -22.13 7.45 0.02
N GLY A 94 -21.09 7.96 -0.67
CA GLY A 94 -21.20 8.97 -1.73
C GLY A 94 -21.56 10.38 -1.22
N ASP A 95 -21.72 10.56 0.10
CA ASP A 95 -22.10 11.84 0.71
C ASP A 95 -21.08 12.26 1.77
N PHE A 96 -20.20 13.20 1.39
CA PHE A 96 -19.18 13.76 2.29
C PHE A 96 -19.75 14.69 3.38
N SER A 97 -21.07 14.93 3.43
CA SER A 97 -21.68 15.69 4.53
C SER A 97 -21.71 14.92 5.85
N VAL A 98 -21.53 13.60 5.78
CA VAL A 98 -21.43 12.69 6.94
C VAL A 98 -20.18 11.83 6.76
N PRO A 99 -19.35 11.63 7.82
CA PRO A 99 -18.24 10.70 7.75
C PRO A 99 -18.71 9.29 7.38
N PHE A 100 -17.86 8.58 6.65
CA PHE A 100 -18.05 7.19 6.26
C PHE A 100 -18.10 6.28 7.49
N GLU A 101 -18.93 5.24 7.41
CA GLU A 101 -19.06 4.26 8.48
C GLU A 101 -17.81 3.39 8.54
N ARG A 102 -17.24 3.25 9.75
CA ARG A 102 -16.00 2.51 9.97
C ARG A 102 -16.28 1.10 10.46
N PHE A 103 -15.69 0.11 9.79
CA PHE A 103 -15.74 -1.30 10.16
C PHE A 103 -14.33 -1.81 10.47
N VAL A 104 -14.18 -2.56 11.56
CA VAL A 104 -12.90 -3.17 11.95
C VAL A 104 -12.93 -4.63 11.57
N PHE A 105 -12.02 -5.04 10.69
CA PHE A 105 -11.91 -6.42 10.26
C PHE A 105 -10.79 -7.18 10.99
N ASP A 106 -9.77 -6.48 11.48
CA ASP A 106 -8.68 -7.03 12.30
C ASP A 106 -8.27 -6.01 13.37
N ALA A 107 -8.67 -6.26 14.62
CA ALA A 107 -8.39 -5.36 15.74
C ALA A 107 -6.97 -5.49 16.30
N ASP A 108 -6.27 -6.58 15.98
CA ASP A 108 -4.93 -6.88 16.50
C ASP A 108 -3.82 -6.40 15.55
N LEU A 109 -4.19 -6.03 14.30
CA LEU A 109 -3.28 -5.46 13.33
C LEU A 109 -2.91 -4.01 13.71
N THR A 110 -1.61 -3.76 13.92
CA THR A 110 -1.10 -2.43 14.33
C THR A 110 0.12 -2.04 13.51
N GLY A 111 0.42 -0.73 13.41
CA GLY A 111 1.64 -0.24 12.76
C GLY A 111 1.71 -0.59 11.27
N VAL A 112 0.57 -0.55 10.57
CA VAL A 112 0.51 -0.86 9.14
C VAL A 112 1.14 0.27 8.35
N HIS A 113 2.22 -0.04 7.65
CA HIS A 113 2.93 0.95 6.85
C HIS A 113 2.40 0.98 5.42
N ASP A 114 2.08 -0.17 4.81
CA ASP A 114 1.55 -0.22 3.45
C ASP A 114 0.33 -1.13 3.36
N VAL A 115 -0.56 -0.80 2.43
CA VAL A 115 -1.72 -1.59 2.05
C VAL A 115 -1.74 -1.69 0.53
N ALA A 116 -1.84 -2.89 0.00
CA ALA A 116 -2.00 -3.17 -1.42
C ALA A 116 -3.27 -4.00 -1.64
N VAL A 117 -3.80 -3.92 -2.86
CA VAL A 117 -5.03 -4.59 -3.24
C VAL A 117 -4.84 -5.20 -4.63
N GLY A 118 -5.29 -6.44 -4.79
CA GLY A 118 -5.24 -7.19 -6.06
C GLY A 118 -6.06 -8.46 -5.97
N ASP A 119 -6.34 -9.10 -7.10
CA ASP A 119 -6.97 -10.43 -7.15
C ASP A 119 -5.85 -11.47 -7.05
N LEU A 120 -5.55 -11.93 -5.84
CA LEU A 120 -4.45 -12.87 -5.58
C LEU A 120 -4.94 -14.32 -5.54
N ASP A 121 -6.25 -14.55 -5.43
CA ASP A 121 -6.81 -15.91 -5.48
C ASP A 121 -7.45 -16.29 -6.82
N GLY A 122 -7.51 -15.36 -7.77
CA GLY A 122 -7.97 -15.55 -9.13
C GLY A 122 -9.48 -15.74 -9.25
N ASP A 123 -10.27 -15.33 -8.25
CA ASP A 123 -11.73 -15.41 -8.29
C ASP A 123 -12.41 -14.19 -8.96
N GLY A 124 -11.62 -13.19 -9.32
CA GLY A 124 -12.09 -11.95 -9.94
C GLY A 124 -12.45 -10.85 -8.94
N LYS A 125 -12.26 -11.09 -7.64
CA LYS A 125 -12.45 -10.10 -6.57
C LYS A 125 -11.10 -9.69 -6.00
N PRO A 126 -11.00 -8.47 -5.46
CA PRO A 126 -9.78 -8.00 -4.84
C PRO A 126 -9.66 -8.47 -3.39
N GLU A 127 -8.47 -8.92 -3.02
CA GLU A 127 -8.00 -9.12 -1.66
C GLU A 127 -7.15 -7.96 -1.17
N VAL A 128 -6.93 -7.92 0.14
CA VAL A 128 -6.09 -6.91 0.79
C VAL A 128 -4.81 -7.53 1.31
N VAL A 129 -3.67 -6.95 0.94
CA VAL A 129 -2.37 -7.25 1.52
C VAL A 129 -1.94 -6.09 2.40
N THR A 130 -1.61 -6.37 3.65
CA THR A 130 -1.06 -5.37 4.57
C THR A 130 0.36 -5.73 4.96
N MET A 131 1.22 -4.72 5.05
CA MET A 131 2.55 -4.85 5.65
C MET A 131 2.66 -3.94 6.86
N SER A 132 3.16 -4.52 7.94
CA SER A 132 3.29 -3.86 9.23
C SER A 132 4.72 -3.97 9.75
N ASP A 133 5.24 -2.83 10.21
CA ASP A 133 6.53 -2.71 10.88
C ASP A 133 6.59 -3.44 12.22
N ARG A 134 5.41 -3.80 12.77
CA ARG A 134 5.25 -4.36 14.12
C ARG A 134 4.61 -5.73 14.14
N SER A 135 4.02 -6.16 13.01
CA SER A 135 3.27 -7.41 12.90
C SER A 135 3.91 -8.35 11.89
N ASP A 136 3.51 -8.32 10.63
CA ASP A 136 3.84 -9.29 9.58
C ASP A 136 3.26 -8.79 8.25
N VAL A 137 3.67 -9.41 7.15
CA VAL A 137 2.97 -9.31 5.86
C VAL A 137 1.78 -10.26 5.90
N ARG A 138 0.57 -9.74 5.66
CA ARG A 138 -0.68 -10.50 5.74
C ARG A 138 -1.50 -10.34 4.47
N TRP A 139 -2.06 -11.45 4.02
CA TRP A 139 -3.09 -11.50 2.99
C TRP A 139 -4.45 -11.74 3.63
N TYR A 140 -5.44 -10.96 3.21
CA TYR A 140 -6.81 -11.02 3.68
C TYR A 140 -7.77 -11.18 2.51
N ARG A 141 -8.56 -12.25 2.58
CA ARG A 141 -9.80 -12.33 1.83
C ARG A 141 -10.87 -11.45 2.46
N ILE A 142 -11.56 -10.65 1.64
CA ILE A 142 -12.73 -9.90 2.09
C ILE A 142 -13.85 -10.89 2.41
N GLY A 143 -14.46 -10.74 3.60
CA GLY A 143 -15.53 -11.65 4.03
C GLY A 143 -16.84 -11.43 3.29
N ASP A 144 -17.66 -12.48 3.16
CA ASP A 144 -18.99 -12.42 2.50
C ASP A 144 -19.92 -11.36 3.14
N ASP A 145 -19.76 -11.12 4.44
CA ASP A 145 -20.26 -9.93 5.12
C ASP A 145 -19.07 -9.10 5.61
N PRO A 146 -18.63 -8.09 4.83
CA PRO A 146 -17.44 -7.33 5.15
C PRO A 146 -17.63 -6.38 6.34
N THR A 147 -18.84 -6.25 6.88
CA THR A 147 -19.11 -5.48 8.10
C THR A 147 -18.70 -6.22 9.38
N GLN A 148 -18.44 -7.52 9.27
CA GLN A 148 -17.91 -8.37 10.34
C GLN A 148 -16.39 -8.52 10.22
N PRO A 149 -15.71 -9.00 11.29
CA PRO A 149 -14.33 -9.44 11.18
C PRO A 149 -14.14 -10.37 9.97
N TRP A 150 -13.13 -10.08 9.17
CA TRP A 150 -12.80 -10.90 8.01
C TRP A 150 -12.27 -12.28 8.44
N PRO A 151 -12.24 -13.26 7.52
CA PRO A 151 -11.54 -14.51 7.75
C PRO A 151 -10.12 -14.29 8.26
N ALA A 152 -9.62 -15.23 9.06
CA ALA A 152 -8.26 -15.15 9.57
C ALA A 152 -7.24 -15.01 8.41
N PRO A 153 -6.30 -14.06 8.49
CA PRO A 153 -5.36 -13.80 7.40
C PRO A 153 -4.35 -14.93 7.25
N THR A 154 -3.88 -15.12 6.02
CA THR A 154 -2.65 -15.86 5.75
C THR A 154 -1.48 -14.95 6.14
N ARG A 155 -0.59 -15.45 7.00
CA ARG A 155 0.65 -14.76 7.36
C ARG A 155 1.73 -15.20 6.39
N ILE A 156 2.23 -14.25 5.61
CA ILE A 156 3.13 -14.53 4.48
C ILE A 156 4.59 -14.48 4.95
N GLY A 157 4.94 -13.42 5.69
CA GLY A 157 6.31 -13.16 6.10
C GLY A 157 6.40 -12.37 7.39
N ASP A 158 7.59 -12.39 7.99
CA ASP A 158 7.92 -11.62 9.19
C ASP A 158 7.72 -10.10 8.97
N PRO A 159 7.60 -9.31 10.05
CA PRO A 159 7.48 -7.86 9.92
C PRO A 159 8.70 -7.29 9.21
N VAL A 160 8.44 -6.62 8.10
CA VAL A 160 9.41 -5.86 7.34
C VAL A 160 9.02 -4.39 7.42
N HIS A 161 9.99 -3.49 7.48
CA HIS A 161 9.74 -2.06 7.39
C HIS A 161 10.25 -1.63 6.01
N ALA A 162 9.41 -1.71 4.97
CA ALA A 162 9.69 -1.20 3.62
C ALA A 162 8.46 -1.27 2.71
N GLY A 163 8.57 -0.74 1.49
CA GLY A 163 7.57 -0.86 0.43
C GLY A 163 7.09 -2.30 0.13
N ILE A 164 5.78 -2.48 -0.09
CA ILE A 164 5.22 -3.66 -0.77
C ILE A 164 4.87 -3.37 -2.23
N GLY A 165 5.00 -4.38 -3.09
CA GLY A 165 4.54 -4.35 -4.48
C GLY A 165 3.79 -5.64 -4.83
N LEU A 166 2.81 -5.54 -5.73
CA LEU A 166 2.08 -6.69 -6.27
C LEU A 166 2.35 -6.83 -7.77
N GLY A 167 2.45 -8.06 -8.25
CA GLY A 167 2.60 -8.36 -9.67
C GLY A 167 2.93 -9.83 -9.92
N ASP A 168 2.70 -10.30 -11.13
CA ASP A 168 3.19 -11.59 -11.62
C ASP A 168 4.72 -11.49 -11.82
N LEU A 169 5.49 -11.86 -10.78
CA LEU A 169 6.93 -11.61 -10.70
C LEU A 169 7.75 -12.78 -11.21
N ASP A 170 7.17 -13.98 -11.24
CA ASP A 170 7.82 -15.18 -11.78
C ASP A 170 7.27 -15.63 -13.16
N GLY A 171 6.16 -15.04 -13.62
CA GLY A 171 5.58 -15.23 -14.94
C GLY A 171 4.63 -16.43 -15.03
N ASP A 172 4.13 -16.95 -13.92
CA ASP A 172 3.23 -18.11 -13.89
C ASP A 172 1.74 -17.75 -14.08
N GLY A 173 1.42 -16.45 -14.01
CA GLY A 173 0.11 -15.89 -14.30
C GLY A 173 -0.76 -15.60 -13.07
N ASP A 174 -0.25 -15.76 -11.86
CA ASP A 174 -0.87 -15.23 -10.65
C ASP A 174 -0.12 -14.02 -10.07
N LEU A 175 -0.71 -13.37 -9.06
CA LEU A 175 -0.08 -12.21 -8.43
C LEU A 175 0.79 -12.67 -7.25
N ASP A 176 2.05 -12.26 -7.29
CA ASP A 176 3.01 -12.37 -6.20
C ASP A 176 3.10 -11.09 -5.38
N ILE A 177 3.82 -11.18 -4.27
CA ILE A 177 4.15 -10.04 -3.42
C ILE A 177 5.65 -9.84 -3.41
N PHE A 178 6.07 -8.59 -3.59
CA PHE A 178 7.43 -8.16 -3.31
C PHE A 178 7.48 -7.38 -1.98
N SER A 179 8.54 -7.59 -1.20
CA SER A 179 8.89 -6.71 -0.09
C SER A 179 10.40 -6.51 0.04
N ALA A 180 10.81 -5.43 0.71
CA ALA A 180 12.21 -5.18 1.04
C ALA A 180 12.40 -5.00 2.55
N VAL A 181 13.64 -4.99 3.01
CA VAL A 181 13.99 -4.60 4.38
C VAL A 181 14.72 -3.27 4.32
N ILE A 182 14.30 -2.28 5.12
CA ILE A 182 15.00 -0.99 5.28
C ILE A 182 16.45 -1.19 5.71
N GLU A 183 17.33 -0.27 5.29
CA GLU A 183 18.73 -0.22 5.70
C GLU A 183 18.96 0.05 7.20
N ALA A 184 17.90 0.31 7.97
CA ALA A 184 17.95 0.66 9.39
C ALA A 184 17.85 -0.56 10.35
N VAL A 185 18.09 -1.78 9.84
CA VAL A 185 18.08 -3.01 10.66
C VAL A 185 19.11 -2.89 11.79
N GLY A 186 18.67 -3.08 13.04
CA GLY A 186 19.59 -3.17 14.18
C GLY A 186 20.25 -4.55 14.26
N GLY A 187 21.58 -4.59 14.29
CA GLY A 187 22.37 -5.84 14.38
C GLY A 187 23.26 -6.08 13.16
N ASP A 188 23.81 -7.29 13.03
CA ASP A 188 24.69 -7.71 11.91
C ASP A 188 23.90 -8.24 10.68
N ALA A 189 22.56 -8.10 10.65
CA ALA A 189 21.74 -8.65 9.57
C ALA A 189 21.70 -7.70 8.37
N GLU A 190 22.13 -8.18 7.21
CA GLU A 190 22.06 -7.42 5.96
C GLU A 190 20.59 -7.29 5.49
N PRO A 191 20.14 -6.09 5.10
CA PRO A 191 18.83 -5.90 4.48
C PRO A 191 18.74 -6.64 3.15
N ARG A 192 17.63 -7.36 2.98
CA ARG A 192 17.33 -8.21 1.82
C ARG A 192 16.04 -7.81 1.15
N TRP A 193 15.90 -8.23 -0.10
CA TRP A 193 14.64 -8.10 -0.84
C TRP A 193 14.07 -9.48 -1.11
N TYR A 194 12.75 -9.58 -1.03
CA TYR A 194 12.00 -10.81 -1.02
C TYR A 194 10.93 -10.81 -2.11
N LEU A 195 10.83 -11.93 -2.80
CA LEU A 195 9.63 -12.34 -3.53
C LEU A 195 8.90 -13.36 -2.65
N TRP A 196 7.61 -13.17 -2.47
CA TRP A 196 6.69 -14.14 -1.90
C TRP A 196 5.86 -14.68 -3.06
N GLU A 197 6.26 -15.86 -3.55
CA GLU A 197 5.61 -16.55 -4.66
C GLU A 197 4.27 -17.15 -4.18
N ASN A 198 3.20 -16.85 -4.90
CA ASN A 198 1.86 -17.40 -4.63
C ASN A 198 1.72 -18.80 -5.24
N VAL A 199 2.44 -19.79 -4.72
CA VAL A 199 2.61 -21.11 -5.36
C VAL A 199 1.33 -21.89 -5.72
N ASP A 200 0.17 -21.52 -5.14
CA ASP A 200 -1.11 -22.14 -5.46
C ASP A 200 -2.06 -21.29 -6.30
N GLY A 201 -1.69 -20.04 -6.61
CA GLY A 201 -2.53 -19.04 -7.28
C GLY A 201 -3.87 -18.84 -6.58
N LYS A 202 -3.90 -19.05 -5.27
CA LYS A 202 -5.10 -18.98 -4.41
C LYS A 202 -4.85 -18.10 -3.17
N GLY A 203 -3.65 -17.53 -3.02
CA GLY A 203 -3.26 -16.71 -1.88
C GLY A 203 -3.13 -17.49 -0.56
N THR A 204 -3.17 -18.82 -0.60
CA THR A 204 -3.15 -19.66 0.62
C THR A 204 -1.84 -20.36 0.88
N GLN A 205 -0.97 -20.50 -0.13
CA GLN A 205 0.37 -21.03 0.02
C GLN A 205 1.37 -20.05 -0.58
N TRP A 206 2.39 -19.71 0.20
CA TRP A 206 3.40 -18.74 -0.16
C TRP A 206 4.79 -19.34 0.00
N GLN A 207 5.66 -19.10 -0.98
CA GLN A 207 7.07 -19.47 -0.92
C GLN A 207 7.93 -18.20 -0.89
N GLU A 208 8.75 -18.09 0.15
CA GLU A 208 9.74 -17.01 0.26
C GLU A 208 10.93 -17.28 -0.66
N HIS A 209 11.35 -16.26 -1.41
CA HIS A 209 12.59 -16.21 -2.17
C HIS A 209 13.37 -14.95 -1.82
N VAL A 210 14.63 -15.11 -1.42
CA VAL A 210 15.57 -13.98 -1.32
C VAL A 210 16.06 -13.66 -2.73
N ILE A 211 15.55 -12.58 -3.31
CA ILE A 211 15.89 -12.15 -4.68
C ILE A 211 17.02 -11.11 -4.71
N LEU A 212 17.35 -10.51 -3.56
CA LEU A 212 18.52 -9.66 -3.41
C LEU A 212 19.13 -9.79 -2.01
N ASP A 213 20.40 -10.18 -1.96
CA ASP A 213 21.22 -10.21 -0.74
C ASP A 213 22.52 -9.43 -1.01
N ALA A 214 22.39 -8.10 -1.04
CA ALA A 214 23.47 -7.19 -1.43
C ALA A 214 23.65 -6.00 -0.47
N ASN A 215 23.02 -6.07 0.71
CA ASN A 215 23.06 -5.02 1.73
C ASN A 215 22.71 -3.62 1.17
N LEU A 216 21.59 -3.51 0.44
CA LEU A 216 21.17 -2.25 -0.20
C LEU A 216 20.02 -1.53 0.51
N GLY A 217 19.26 -2.21 1.38
CA GLY A 217 18.08 -1.60 2.00
C GLY A 217 16.91 -1.38 1.03
N GLY A 218 15.76 -0.93 1.54
CA GLY A 218 14.62 -0.49 0.75
C GLY A 218 13.54 0.18 1.62
N HIS A 219 12.88 1.22 1.11
CA HIS A 219 11.80 1.91 1.86
C HIS A 219 10.63 2.32 0.98
N GLU A 220 10.87 2.64 -0.28
CA GLU A 220 9.82 2.85 -1.27
C GLU A 220 10.16 1.99 -2.46
N ILE A 221 9.17 1.21 -2.89
CA ILE A 221 9.34 0.20 -3.91
C ILE A 221 8.31 0.45 -5.00
N VAL A 222 8.75 0.34 -6.24
CA VAL A 222 7.87 0.36 -7.41
C VAL A 222 8.16 -0.88 -8.24
N VAL A 223 7.10 -1.62 -8.56
CA VAL A 223 7.14 -2.77 -9.47
C VAL A 223 6.49 -2.35 -10.78
N GLY A 224 7.11 -2.69 -11.91
CA GLY A 224 6.54 -2.40 -13.23
C GLY A 224 7.46 -2.76 -14.38
N GLY A 225 6.91 -2.91 -15.59
CA GLY A 225 7.70 -3.18 -16.79
C GLY A 225 8.47 -1.94 -17.26
N VAL A 226 9.78 -1.92 -17.06
CA VAL A 226 10.68 -0.82 -17.44
C VAL A 226 11.48 -1.17 -18.70
N THR A 227 11.93 -2.42 -18.82
CA THR A 227 12.75 -2.85 -19.98
C THR A 227 11.93 -3.19 -21.22
N GLY A 228 10.63 -3.49 -21.05
CA GLY A 228 9.75 -3.95 -22.12
C GLY A 228 10.06 -5.37 -22.63
N ASN A 229 10.79 -6.17 -21.85
CA ASN A 229 11.13 -7.55 -22.18
C ASN A 229 10.03 -8.57 -21.84
N GLY A 230 8.91 -8.12 -21.25
CA GLY A 230 7.77 -8.96 -20.89
C GLY A 230 7.78 -9.47 -19.45
N THR A 231 8.80 -9.14 -18.64
CA THR A 231 8.82 -9.38 -17.19
C THR A 231 8.68 -8.07 -16.42
N LEU A 232 8.29 -8.15 -15.15
CA LEU A 232 8.28 -7.00 -14.25
C LEU A 232 9.70 -6.69 -13.74
N ASP A 233 9.97 -5.41 -13.56
CA ASP A 233 11.20 -4.90 -12.94
C ASP A 233 10.88 -4.27 -11.58
N ILE A 234 11.89 -4.14 -10.71
CA ILE A 234 11.71 -3.61 -9.36
C ILE A 234 12.66 -2.43 -9.14
N LEU A 235 12.14 -1.31 -8.65
CA LEU A 235 12.90 -0.12 -8.30
C LEU A 235 12.75 0.18 -6.82
N GLY A 236 13.83 0.65 -6.22
CA GLY A 236 13.82 1.03 -4.81
C GLY A 236 14.87 2.05 -4.43
N LYS A 237 14.75 2.56 -3.20
CA LYS A 237 15.74 3.43 -2.56
C LYS A 237 15.80 3.17 -1.05
N PRO A 238 16.94 3.46 -0.40
CA PRO A 238 17.01 3.58 1.06
C PRO A 238 16.03 4.64 1.59
N TRP A 239 15.67 4.57 2.87
CA TRP A 239 14.79 5.57 3.50
C TRP A 239 15.46 6.93 3.58
N ARG A 240 16.64 6.97 4.20
CA ARG A 240 17.35 8.23 4.47
C ARG A 240 18.85 8.00 4.68
N PRO A 241 19.68 9.03 4.46
CA PRO A 241 21.06 8.98 4.90
C PRO A 241 21.11 8.97 6.44
N ALA A 242 21.68 7.93 7.03
CA ALA A 242 21.94 7.83 8.47
C ALA A 242 23.30 7.18 8.74
N GLU A 243 24.10 7.78 9.62
CA GLU A 243 25.36 7.18 10.08
C GLU A 243 25.05 5.90 10.88
N GLY A 244 25.74 4.81 10.57
CA GLY A 244 25.55 3.51 11.23
C GLY A 244 24.36 2.69 10.73
N ASN A 245 23.68 3.13 9.66
CA ASN A 245 22.79 2.24 8.91
C ASN A 245 23.61 1.26 8.04
N ALA A 246 22.97 0.23 7.51
CA ALA A 246 23.65 -0.85 6.79
C ALA A 246 24.36 -0.40 5.50
N VAL A 247 24.05 0.81 5.00
CA VAL A 247 24.60 1.41 3.78
C VAL A 247 25.54 2.60 4.04
N ASP A 248 25.98 2.78 5.29
CA ASP A 248 26.89 3.85 5.75
C ASP A 248 26.44 5.27 5.33
N GLY A 249 25.14 5.56 5.46
CA GLY A 249 24.56 6.86 5.16
C GLY A 249 24.49 7.22 3.68
N LYS A 250 24.71 6.25 2.77
CA LYS A 250 24.60 6.48 1.32
C LYS A 250 23.14 6.48 0.87
N MET A 251 22.88 7.33 -0.14
CA MET A 251 21.63 7.33 -0.89
C MET A 251 21.90 6.91 -2.33
N PHE A 252 21.04 6.06 -2.86
CA PHE A 252 21.08 5.59 -4.23
C PHE A 252 19.68 5.13 -4.64
N VAL A 253 19.51 4.89 -5.94
CA VAL A 253 18.34 4.23 -6.50
C VAL A 253 18.81 2.90 -7.07
N VAL A 254 18.11 1.83 -6.72
CA VAL A 254 18.38 0.47 -7.19
C VAL A 254 17.33 0.12 -8.23
N PHE A 255 17.78 -0.54 -9.30
CA PHE A 255 16.95 -1.12 -10.34
C PHE A 255 17.32 -2.60 -10.46
N LEU A 256 16.36 -3.47 -10.20
CA LEU A 256 16.43 -4.90 -10.43
C LEU A 256 15.69 -5.19 -11.73
N GLU A 257 16.47 -5.62 -12.74
CA GLU A 257 15.94 -6.06 -14.02
C GLU A 257 15.34 -7.46 -13.88
N GLY A 258 14.07 -7.61 -14.26
CA GLY A 258 13.46 -8.91 -14.46
C GLY A 258 14.06 -9.56 -15.70
N LEU A 259 14.54 -10.79 -15.58
CA LEU A 259 15.14 -11.53 -16.69
C LEU A 259 14.18 -12.62 -17.15
N ALA A 260 13.87 -12.67 -18.44
CA ALA A 260 13.13 -13.77 -19.02
C ALA A 260 13.90 -15.10 -18.83
N ALA A 261 13.20 -16.15 -18.42
CA ALA A 261 13.78 -17.49 -18.34
C ALA A 261 14.33 -17.90 -19.72
N THR A 262 15.60 -18.33 -19.75
CA THR A 262 16.30 -18.81 -20.96
C THR A 262 15.95 -20.24 -21.32
#